data_AF-A0A350DM34-F1
#
_entry.id   AF-A0A350DM34-F1
#
_cell.length_a   1.000
_cell.length_b   1.000
_cell.length_c   1.000
_cell.angle_alpha   90.00
_cell.angle_beta   90.00
_cell.angle_gamma   90.00
#
_symmetry.space_group_name_H-M   'P 1'
#
loop_
_entity.id
_entity.type
_entity.pdbx_description
1 polymer ?
#
loop_
_entity_poly.entity_id
_entity_poly.type
_entity_poly.pdbx_seq_one_letter_code
_entity_poly.pdbx_strand_id
1 'polypeptide(L)'
;MASRGFIELLRIADLARARKSGRRGGKEFDWQGVVFEIGGQRLAAPMGQVSEVLSMPEYTSLPLVKPWMLGIANIRGRLLPLTDLSRFLQVPSRLTQMSQRKVIVIDHDNVFSGLLV
;
A
#
# COMPACT_ATOMS: atom_id res chain seq x y z
N MET A 1 -57.15 -18.31 -7.94
CA MET A 1 -55.96 -19.09 -8.35
C MET A 1 -54.77 -18.25 -8.85
N ALA A 2 -54.76 -16.91 -8.69
CA ALA A 2 -53.64 -16.06 -9.15
C ALA A 2 -52.59 -15.71 -8.06
N SER A 3 -52.85 -16.03 -6.78
CA SER A 3 -52.03 -15.54 -5.66
C SER A 3 -50.68 -16.26 -5.51
N ARG A 4 -50.60 -17.58 -5.77
CA ARG A 4 -49.34 -18.33 -5.65
C ARG A 4 -48.30 -17.90 -6.69
N GLY A 5 -48.72 -17.64 -7.92
CA GLY A 5 -47.83 -17.17 -8.98
C GLY A 5 -47.27 -15.78 -8.69
N PHE A 6 -48.11 -14.87 -8.17
CA PHE A 6 -47.67 -13.54 -7.78
C PHE A 6 -46.71 -13.54 -6.58
N ILE A 7 -46.97 -14.40 -5.59
CA ILE A 7 -46.06 -14.59 -4.45
C ILE A 7 -44.70 -15.14 -4.90
N GLU A 8 -44.69 -16.09 -5.85
CA GLU A 8 -43.42 -16.63 -6.35
C GLU A 8 -42.67 -15.61 -7.21
N LEU A 9 -43.38 -14.76 -7.95
CA LEU A 9 -42.76 -13.63 -8.67
C LEU A 9 -42.18 -12.58 -7.73
N LEU A 10 -42.86 -12.28 -6.61
CA LEU A 10 -42.31 -11.41 -5.56
C LEU A 10 -41.06 -12.03 -4.92
N ARG A 11 -41.11 -13.33 -4.62
CA ARG A 11 -39.97 -14.08 -4.09
C ARG A 11 -38.78 -14.08 -5.05
N ILE A 12 -39.02 -14.29 -6.34
CA ILE A 12 -37.98 -14.23 -7.38
C ILE A 12 -37.46 -12.80 -7.56
N ALA A 13 -38.31 -11.78 -7.48
CA ALA A 13 -37.90 -10.38 -7.53
C ALA A 13 -37.04 -9.97 -6.31
N ASP A 14 -37.38 -10.47 -5.12
CA ASP A 14 -36.58 -10.29 -3.90
C ASP A 14 -35.25 -11.04 -3.98
N LEU A 15 -35.24 -12.28 -4.47
CA LEU A 15 -34.01 -13.05 -4.73
C LEU A 15 -33.15 -12.41 -5.83
N ALA A 16 -33.77 -11.80 -6.83
CA ALA A 16 -33.08 -11.06 -7.90
C ALA A 16 -32.53 -9.73 -7.39
N ARG A 17 -33.24 -9.01 -6.50
CA ARG A 17 -32.71 -7.82 -5.80
C ARG A 17 -31.58 -8.19 -4.86
N ALA A 18 -31.67 -9.33 -4.17
CA ALA A 18 -30.60 -9.89 -3.34
C ALA A 18 -29.38 -10.34 -4.18
N ARG A 19 -29.59 -10.81 -5.42
CA ARG A 19 -28.50 -11.14 -6.37
C ARG A 19 -27.93 -9.93 -7.09
N LYS A 20 -28.74 -8.91 -7.41
CA LYS A 20 -28.26 -7.60 -7.90
C LYS A 20 -27.50 -6.87 -6.79
N SER A 21 -27.86 -7.14 -5.53
CA SER A 21 -27.03 -6.86 -4.36
C SER A 21 -25.98 -7.95 -4.12
N GLY A 22 -25.40 -8.53 -5.18
CA GLY A 22 -24.04 -9.09 -5.15
C GLY A 22 -22.97 -8.07 -4.70
N ARG A 23 -23.37 -6.92 -4.16
CA ARG A 23 -22.64 -6.26 -3.08
C ARG A 23 -22.46 -7.27 -1.95
N ARG A 24 -21.23 -7.74 -1.81
CA ARG A 24 -20.70 -8.17 -0.51
C ARG A 24 -21.31 -7.27 0.57
N GLY A 25 -22.18 -7.88 1.38
CA GLY A 25 -22.87 -7.24 2.50
C GLY A 25 -22.09 -7.30 3.81
N GLY A 26 -20.79 -7.62 3.77
CA GLY A 26 -19.87 -6.97 4.72
C GLY A 26 -19.56 -5.61 4.11
N LYS A 27 -19.41 -4.54 4.91
CA LYS A 27 -18.77 -3.31 4.41
C LYS A 27 -17.67 -3.72 3.43
N GLU A 28 -17.86 -3.45 2.15
CA GLU A 28 -16.80 -3.66 1.18
C GLU A 28 -15.75 -2.65 1.63
N PHE A 29 -14.80 -3.11 2.42
CA PHE A 29 -13.64 -2.32 2.74
C PHE A 29 -12.94 -2.21 1.40
N ASP A 30 -13.26 -1.12 0.69
CA ASP A 30 -12.52 -0.67 -0.48
C ASP A 30 -11.14 -0.26 0.04
N TRP A 31 -10.33 -1.27 0.31
CA TRP A 31 -8.98 -1.10 0.79
C TRP A 31 -8.15 -0.70 -0.41
N GLN A 32 -7.70 0.55 -0.38
CA GLN A 32 -6.79 1.09 -1.38
C GLN A 32 -5.39 1.11 -0.80
N GLY A 33 -4.40 0.83 -1.65
CA GLY A 33 -3.01 0.80 -1.23
C GLY A 33 -2.04 0.78 -2.38
N VAL A 34 -0.78 1.07 -2.07
CA VAL A 34 0.33 1.01 -3.01
C VAL A 34 0.95 -0.37 -2.92
N VAL A 35 0.98 -1.09 -4.05
CA VAL A 35 1.63 -2.41 -4.17
C VAL A 35 3.06 -2.22 -4.65
N PHE A 36 4.00 -2.89 -4.01
CA PHE A 36 5.42 -2.87 -4.34
C PHE A 36 6.05 -4.26 -4.15
N GLU A 37 7.24 -4.48 -4.70
CA GLU A 37 7.95 -5.75 -4.63
C GLU A 37 9.29 -5.59 -3.91
N ILE A 38 9.59 -6.49 -2.96
CA ILE A 38 10.87 -6.56 -2.25
C ILE A 38 11.28 -8.01 -2.13
N GLY A 39 12.51 -8.37 -2.48
CA GLY A 39 12.96 -9.77 -2.35
C GLY A 39 12.17 -10.76 -3.20
N GLY A 40 11.46 -10.30 -4.23
CA GLY A 40 10.53 -11.12 -5.01
C GLY A 40 9.16 -11.35 -4.38
N GLN A 41 8.86 -10.70 -3.26
CA GLN A 41 7.56 -10.75 -2.59
C GLN A 41 6.80 -9.46 -2.84
N ARG A 42 5.52 -9.58 -3.21
CA ARG A 42 4.61 -8.44 -3.34
C ARG A 42 4.05 -8.08 -1.97
N LEU A 43 4.23 -6.83 -1.59
CA LEU A 43 3.75 -6.22 -0.36
C LEU A 43 2.83 -5.06 -0.73
N ALA A 44 2.05 -4.57 0.24
CA ALA A 44 1.16 -3.46 0.01
C ALA A 44 1.08 -2.54 1.24
N ALA A 45 1.18 -1.23 1.01
CA ALA A 45 1.01 -0.21 2.03
C ALA A 45 -0.38 0.43 1.90
N PRO A 46 -1.13 0.64 3.01
CA PRO A 46 -2.44 1.30 2.96
C PRO A 46 -2.32 2.72 2.41
N MET A 47 -3.22 3.11 1.50
CA MET A 47 -3.18 4.43 0.85
C MET A 47 -3.20 5.57 1.87
N GLY A 48 -3.94 5.42 2.97
CA GLY A 48 -4.00 6.42 4.03
C GLY A 48 -2.70 6.62 4.83
N GLN A 49 -1.68 5.78 4.61
CA GLN A 49 -0.36 5.91 5.25
C GLN A 49 0.72 6.40 4.27
N VAL A 50 0.46 6.30 2.96
CA VAL A 50 1.42 6.69 1.92
C VAL A 50 1.19 8.15 1.55
N SER A 51 2.17 9.00 1.84
CA SER A 51 2.10 10.42 1.48
C SER A 51 2.49 10.67 0.03
N GLU A 52 3.56 10.03 -0.44
CA GLU A 52 4.04 10.15 -1.82
C GLU A 52 4.96 8.99 -2.19
N VAL A 53 5.10 8.75 -3.50
CA VAL A 53 6.08 7.80 -4.06
C VAL A 53 7.06 8.58 -4.91
N LEU A 54 8.33 8.55 -4.51
CA LEU A 54 9.41 9.33 -5.11
C LEU A 54 10.38 8.42 -5.86
N SER A 55 11.07 8.96 -6.84
CA SER A 55 12.37 8.40 -7.24
C SER A 55 13.38 8.62 -6.13
N MET A 56 14.47 7.84 -6.10
CA MET A 56 15.52 7.99 -5.09
C MET A 56 16.03 9.44 -5.05
N PRO A 57 15.84 10.18 -3.94
CA PRO A 57 16.34 11.53 -3.81
C PRO A 57 17.83 11.53 -3.47
N GLU A 58 18.49 12.68 -3.65
CA GLU A 58 19.79 12.90 -3.02
C GLU A 58 19.65 12.88 -1.49
N TYR A 59 20.58 12.23 -0.81
CA TYR A 59 20.55 12.05 0.63
C TYR A 59 21.93 12.17 1.24
N THR A 60 21.97 12.58 2.50
CA THR A 60 23.17 12.62 3.32
C THR A 60 23.24 11.36 4.17
N SER A 61 24.30 10.57 3.99
CA SER A 61 24.56 9.37 4.79
C SER A 61 24.78 9.73 6.26
N LEU A 62 24.23 8.93 7.16
CA LEU A 62 24.44 9.09 8.60
C LEU A 62 25.56 8.16 9.10
N PRO A 63 26.49 8.63 9.95
CA PRO A 63 27.50 7.79 10.57
C PRO A 63 26.89 6.96 11.72
N LEU A 64 27.49 5.81 12.03
CA LEU A 64 27.16 4.96 13.19
C LEU A 64 25.71 4.42 13.21
N VAL A 65 25.05 4.37 12.05
CA VAL A 65 23.70 3.81 11.90
C VAL A 65 23.75 2.34 11.46
N LYS A 66 22.60 1.67 11.52
CA LYS A 66 22.47 0.30 11.01
C LYS A 66 22.61 0.30 9.47
N PRO A 67 23.09 -0.79 8.85
CA PRO A 67 23.34 -0.85 7.40
C PRO A 67 22.10 -0.64 6.50
N TRP A 68 20.91 -0.82 7.06
CA TRP A 68 19.63 -0.55 6.40
C TRP A 68 19.22 0.92 6.43
N MET A 69 19.83 1.76 7.28
CA MET A 69 19.59 3.19 7.29
C MET A 69 20.53 3.85 6.27
N LEU A 70 19.97 4.34 5.18
CA LEU A 70 20.73 4.98 4.11
C LEU A 70 21.21 6.36 4.53
N GLY A 71 20.33 7.14 5.16
CA GLY A 71 20.64 8.50 5.59
C GLY A 71 19.38 9.35 5.73
N ILE A 72 19.52 10.65 5.47
CA ILE A 72 18.41 11.62 5.50
C ILE A 72 18.39 12.40 4.19
N ALA A 73 17.22 12.56 3.59
CA ALA A 73 16.99 13.46 2.47
C ALA A 73 16.16 14.67 2.91
N ASN A 74 16.30 15.80 2.23
CA ASN A 74 15.41 16.94 2.41
C ASN A 74 14.33 16.92 1.33
N ILE A 75 13.08 16.67 1.73
CA ILE A 75 11.93 16.69 0.84
C ILE A 75 11.03 17.86 1.23
N ARG A 76 11.02 18.90 0.38
CA ARG A 76 10.21 20.12 0.56
C ARG A 76 10.38 20.77 1.95
N GLY A 77 11.61 20.80 2.46
CA GLY A 77 11.93 21.38 3.77
C GLY A 77 11.71 20.44 4.95
N ARG A 78 11.24 19.21 4.73
CA ARG A 78 11.11 18.17 5.77
C ARG A 78 12.26 17.17 5.64
N LEU A 79 12.92 16.88 6.75
CA LEU A 79 13.92 15.82 6.81
C LEU A 79 13.23 14.45 6.77
N LEU A 80 13.53 13.69 5.72
CA LEU A 80 13.02 12.35 5.47
C LEU A 80 14.13 11.33 5.76
N PRO A 81 14.05 10.56 6.86
CA PRO A 81 14.91 9.42 7.08
C PRO A 81 14.70 8.39 5.97
N LEU A 82 15.76 7.87 5.38
CA LEU A 82 15.71 6.86 4.31
C LEU A 82 16.20 5.51 4.81
N THR A 83 15.37 4.48 4.61
CA THR A 83 15.65 3.09 4.99
C THR A 83 15.56 2.17 3.78
N ASP A 84 16.59 1.36 3.54
CA ASP A 84 16.57 0.25 2.57
C ASP A 84 15.82 -0.94 3.16
N LEU A 85 14.58 -1.13 2.69
CA LEU A 85 13.70 -2.15 3.22
C LEU A 85 14.15 -3.57 2.83
N SER A 86 14.87 -3.74 1.72
CA SER A 86 15.50 -5.02 1.37
C SER A 86 16.57 -5.41 2.39
N ARG A 87 17.43 -4.45 2.77
CA ARG A 87 18.46 -4.68 3.81
C ARG A 87 17.85 -4.89 5.19
N PHE A 88 16.81 -4.14 5.53
CA PHE A 88 16.12 -4.29 6.81
C PHE A 88 15.51 -5.68 6.97
N LEU A 89 14.84 -6.18 5.92
CA LEU A 89 14.23 -7.51 5.88
C LEU A 89 15.21 -8.64 5.57
N GLN A 90 16.49 -8.32 5.32
CA GLN A 90 17.54 -9.28 4.97
C GLN A 90 17.21 -10.13 3.72
N VAL A 91 16.58 -9.52 2.73
CA VAL A 91 16.23 -10.18 1.46
C VAL A 91 17.02 -9.62 0.28
N PRO A 92 17.29 -10.42 -0.77
CA PRO A 92 18.02 -9.93 -1.93
C PRO A 92 17.24 -8.84 -2.65
N SER A 93 17.86 -7.71 -2.95
CA SER A 93 17.26 -6.77 -3.89
C SER A 93 17.50 -7.23 -5.32
N ARG A 94 16.42 -7.38 -6.10
CA ARG A 94 16.49 -7.71 -7.54
C ARG A 94 16.92 -6.53 -8.40
N LEU A 95 16.64 -5.30 -7.96
CA LEU A 95 17.01 -4.09 -8.68
C LEU A 95 18.46 -3.72 -8.34
N THR A 96 19.34 -3.85 -9.32
CA THR A 96 20.76 -3.47 -9.23
C THR A 96 20.97 -1.97 -9.40
N GLN A 97 20.12 -1.27 -10.17
CA GLN A 97 20.22 0.17 -10.37
C GLN A 97 19.36 0.95 -9.37
N MET A 98 19.97 1.90 -8.66
CA MET A 98 19.28 2.81 -7.72
C MET A 98 18.22 3.70 -8.39
N SER A 99 18.41 4.07 -9.65
CA SER A 99 17.47 4.89 -10.43
C SER A 99 16.12 4.20 -10.68
N GLN A 100 16.09 2.87 -10.63
CA GLN A 100 14.88 2.08 -10.81
C GLN A 100 14.11 1.87 -9.51
N ARG A 101 14.76 2.11 -8.36
CA ARG A 101 14.13 1.95 -7.05
C ARG A 101 13.30 3.17 -6.69
N LYS A 102 12.23 2.92 -5.94
CA LYS A 102 11.29 3.96 -5.50
C LYS A 102 11.38 4.12 -4.00
N VAL A 103 11.16 5.33 -3.53
CA VAL A 103 11.00 5.63 -2.12
C VAL A 103 9.53 5.84 -1.85
N ILE A 104 8.94 4.98 -1.03
CA ILE A 104 7.58 5.16 -0.51
C ILE A 104 7.70 6.00 0.77
N VAL A 105 7.09 7.17 0.79
CA VAL A 105 7.05 8.03 1.97
C VAL A 105 5.84 7.67 2.81
N ILE A 106 6.09 7.25 4.04
CA ILE A 106 5.08 6.95 5.05
C ILE A 106 4.97 8.13 6.02
N ASP A 107 3.74 8.57 6.26
CA ASP A 107 3.40 9.58 7.27
C ASP A 107 2.16 9.08 8.05
N HIS A 108 2.39 8.50 9.22
CA HIS A 108 1.33 7.90 10.04
C HIS A 108 1.73 7.86 11.51
N ASP A 109 0.82 8.23 12.42
CA ASP A 109 1.02 8.16 13.88
C ASP A 109 2.37 8.71 14.35
N ASN A 110 2.73 9.91 13.88
CA ASN A 110 3.99 10.60 14.20
C ASN A 110 5.26 9.90 13.68
N VAL A 111 5.11 8.90 12.79
CA VAL A 111 6.19 8.26 12.06
C VAL A 111 6.23 8.84 10.65
N PHE A 112 7.31 9.58 10.37
CA PHE A 112 7.63 10.08 9.04
C PHE A 112 8.92 9.42 8.54
N SER A 113 8.84 8.61 7.49
CA SER A 113 9.97 7.80 7.00
C SER A 113 9.85 7.46 5.52
N GLY A 114 10.99 7.43 4.84
CA GLY A 114 11.11 7.01 3.45
C GLY A 114 11.63 5.57 3.38
N LEU A 115 10.85 4.71 2.73
CA LEU A 115 11.18 3.31 2.53
C LEU A 115 11.63 3.11 1.10
N LEU A 116 12.91 2.82 0.90
CA LEU A 116 13.42 2.38 -0.39
C LEU A 116 12.96 0.95 -0.63
N VAL A 117 12.17 0.77 -1.69
CA VAL A 117 11.58 -0.50 -2.14
C VAL A 117 12.12 -0.90 -3.50
#